data_AF-A0A535T718-F1
#
_entry.id   AF-A0A535T718-F1
#
_cell.length_a   1.000
_cell.length_b   1.000
_cell.length_c   1.000
_cell.angle_alpha   90.00
_cell.angle_beta   90.00
_cell.angle_gamma   90.00
#
_symmetry.space_group_name_H-M   'P 1'
#
loop_
_entity.id
_entity.type
_entity.pdbx_description
1 polymer ?
#
loop_
_entity_poly.entity_id
_entity_poly.type
_entity_poly.pdbx_seq_one_letter_code
_entity_poly.pdbx_strand_id
1 'polypeptide(L)'
;MPTVGAIVAAAGTGSRLGRGSKALVRLNGRTTLARVLELFLALDEIDRIVVVGPPSRLESAEREVESIHPRKTVIVKAGGESRQDSVRMGLAALGECDYVLVHDAARPLATAALVRRVLAA
;
A
#
# COMPACT_ATOMS: atom_id res chain seq x y z
N MET A 1 -8.88 19.02 -10.04
CA MET A 1 -9.40 17.66 -9.73
C MET A 1 -9.19 17.42 -8.25
N PRO A 2 -10.05 16.64 -7.58
CA PRO A 2 -9.85 16.31 -6.17
C PRO A 2 -8.55 15.54 -5.99
N THR A 3 -7.85 15.81 -4.90
CA THR A 3 -6.61 15.14 -4.52
C THR A 3 -6.92 13.77 -3.92
N VAL A 4 -6.20 12.74 -4.37
CA VAL A 4 -6.40 11.36 -3.92
C VAL A 4 -5.12 10.82 -3.31
N GLY A 5 -5.20 10.47 -2.04
CA GLY A 5 -4.16 9.71 -1.37
C GLY A 5 -4.50 8.23 -1.29
N ALA A 6 -3.49 7.37 -1.32
CA ALA A 6 -3.63 5.93 -1.19
C ALA A 6 -2.89 5.40 0.03
N ILE A 7 -3.54 4.56 0.82
CA ILE A 7 -2.94 3.80 1.92
C ILE A 7 -2.91 2.32 1.53
N VAL A 8 -1.72 1.75 1.46
CA VAL A 8 -1.49 0.33 1.24
C VAL A 8 -1.27 -0.36 2.59
N ALA A 9 -2.29 -1.07 3.07
CA ALA A 9 -2.24 -1.81 4.32
C ALA A 9 -1.44 -3.13 4.14
N ALA A 10 -0.21 -3.14 4.70
CA ALA A 10 0.76 -4.22 4.59
C ALA A 10 1.25 -4.76 5.95
N ALA A 11 0.77 -4.23 7.07
CA ALA A 11 1.25 -4.55 8.42
C ALA A 11 0.87 -5.94 8.95
N GLY A 12 -0.08 -6.63 8.29
CA GLY A 12 -0.55 -7.93 8.73
C GLY A 12 0.54 -9.00 8.67
N THR A 13 0.67 -9.79 9.74
CA THR A 13 1.70 -10.82 9.91
C THR A 13 1.61 -12.00 8.94
N GLY A 14 0.44 -12.20 8.31
CA GLY A 14 0.22 -13.33 7.42
C GLY A 14 0.14 -14.68 8.14
N SER A 15 -0.24 -14.71 9.42
CA SER A 15 -0.31 -15.93 10.25
C SER A 15 -1.04 -17.10 9.58
N ARG A 16 -2.19 -16.84 8.96
CA ARG A 16 -2.97 -17.85 8.21
C ARG A 16 -2.27 -18.39 6.96
N LEU A 17 -1.41 -17.58 6.34
CA LEU A 17 -0.64 -17.98 5.15
C LEU A 17 0.57 -18.85 5.53
N GLY A 18 1.06 -18.74 6.77
CA GLY A 18 2.16 -19.56 7.29
C GLY A 18 3.53 -19.31 6.62
N ARG A 19 3.66 -18.26 5.80
CA ARG A 19 4.89 -17.94 5.03
C ARG A 19 5.45 -16.55 5.36
N GLY A 20 5.20 -16.06 6.57
CA GLY A 20 5.53 -14.70 6.99
C GLY A 20 4.58 -13.66 6.42
N SER A 21 5.04 -12.40 6.34
CA SER A 21 4.20 -11.29 5.89
C SER A 21 3.66 -11.54 4.49
N LYS A 22 2.34 -11.64 4.38
CA LYS A 22 1.62 -11.83 3.10
C LYS A 22 1.98 -10.76 2.07
N ALA A 23 2.30 -9.54 2.53
CA ALA A 23 2.69 -8.42 1.67
C ALA A 23 4.02 -8.66 0.93
N LEU A 24 4.89 -9.51 1.49
CA LEU A 24 6.23 -9.80 0.98
C LEU A 24 6.31 -11.16 0.26
N VAL A 25 5.20 -11.89 0.16
CA VAL A 25 5.15 -13.15 -0.60
C VAL A 25 5.22 -12.84 -2.09
N ARG A 26 6.04 -13.62 -2.82
CA ARG A 26 6.22 -13.46 -4.26
C ARG A 26 5.20 -14.27 -5.05
N LEU A 27 4.54 -13.62 -5.99
CA LEU A 27 3.70 -14.21 -7.02
C LEU A 27 4.33 -13.92 -8.38
N ASN A 28 4.82 -14.98 -9.02
CA ASN A 28 5.56 -14.90 -10.29
C ASN A 28 6.70 -13.85 -10.23
N GLY A 29 7.62 -14.00 -9.27
CA GLY A 29 8.82 -13.17 -9.13
C GLY A 29 8.64 -11.78 -8.51
N ARG A 30 7.40 -11.32 -8.26
CA ARG A 30 7.09 -10.00 -7.66
C ARG A 30 6.35 -10.14 -6.35
N THR A 31 6.67 -9.34 -5.34
CA THR A 31 5.92 -9.35 -4.08
C THR A 31 4.50 -8.83 -4.27
N THR A 32 3.57 -9.22 -3.40
CA THR A 32 2.20 -8.69 -3.49
C THR A 32 2.16 -7.18 -3.24
N LEU A 33 3.03 -6.66 -2.36
CA LEU A 33 3.22 -5.23 -2.15
C LEU A 33 3.70 -4.53 -3.43
N ALA A 34 4.76 -5.03 -4.06
CA ALA A 34 5.29 -4.44 -5.30
C ALA A 34 4.22 -4.36 -6.39
N ARG A 35 3.42 -5.41 -6.59
CA ARG A 35 2.32 -5.41 -7.59
C ARG A 35 1.27 -4.34 -7.32
N VAL A 36 0.90 -4.11 -6.06
CA VAL A 36 -0.03 -3.05 -5.68
C VAL A 36 0.58 -1.67 -5.94
N LEU A 37 1.85 -1.48 -5.57
CA LEU A 37 2.53 -0.20 -5.77
C LEU A 37 2.72 0.11 -7.26
N GLU A 38 3.14 -0.86 -8.07
CA GLU A 38 3.24 -0.74 -9.53
C GLU A 38 1.91 -0.26 -10.14
N LEU A 39 0.76 -0.81 -9.69
CA LEU A 39 -0.55 -0.35 -10.11
C LEU A 39 -0.79 1.12 -9.72
N PHE A 40 -0.63 1.48 -8.45
CA PHE A 40 -0.95 2.84 -7.98
C PHE A 40 0.00 3.90 -8.55
N LEU A 41 1.27 3.57 -8.74
CA LEU A 41 2.25 4.46 -9.37
C LEU A 41 1.99 4.70 -10.86
N ALA A 42 1.24 3.81 -11.52
CA ALA A 42 0.84 3.94 -12.92
C ALA A 42 -0.46 4.74 -13.12
N LEU A 43 -1.16 5.10 -12.04
CA LEU A 43 -2.41 5.86 -12.09
C LEU A 43 -2.14 7.33 -11.78
N ASP A 44 -2.37 8.22 -12.74
CA ASP A 44 -2.19 9.67 -12.58
C ASP A 44 -3.16 10.25 -11.54
N GLU A 45 -4.30 9.59 -11.34
CA GLU A 45 -5.31 9.96 -10.35
C GLU A 45 -4.85 9.78 -8.89
N ILE A 46 -3.75 9.05 -8.64
CA ILE A 46 -3.20 8.84 -7.29
C ILE A 46 -2.02 9.79 -7.06
N ASP A 47 -2.17 10.74 -6.15
CA ASP A 47 -1.16 11.77 -5.90
C ASP A 47 -0.08 11.32 -4.92
N ARG A 48 -0.49 10.60 -3.86
CA ARG A 48 0.38 10.24 -2.73
C ARG A 48 0.12 8.81 -2.30
N ILE A 49 1.17 8.10 -1.90
CA ILE A 49 1.05 6.71 -1.45
C ILE A 49 1.73 6.57 -0.08
N VAL A 50 1.01 5.95 0.86
CA VAL A 50 1.56 5.53 2.15
C VAL A 50 1.46 4.02 2.27
N VAL A 51 2.58 3.35 2.47
CA VAL A 51 2.63 1.93 2.83
C VAL A 51 2.67 1.81 4.33
N VAL A 52 1.70 1.11 4.91
CA VAL A 52 1.72 0.79 6.34
C VAL A 52 2.20 -0.66 6.50
N GLY A 53 3.49 -0.83 6.75
CA GLY A 53 4.20 -2.10 6.81
C GLY A 53 4.28 -2.71 8.23
N PRO A 54 4.70 -3.98 8.36
CA PRO A 54 4.83 -4.63 9.66
C PRO A 54 6.00 -3.99 10.43
N PRO A 55 5.84 -3.57 11.70
CA PRO A 55 6.92 -2.93 12.46
C PRO A 55 8.23 -3.73 12.45
N SER A 56 8.15 -5.06 12.60
CA SER A 56 9.31 -5.97 12.61
C SER A 56 9.92 -6.25 11.24
N ARG A 57 9.32 -5.73 10.16
CA ARG A 57 9.74 -5.93 8.76
C ARG A 57 9.71 -4.62 7.97
N LEU A 58 9.79 -3.49 8.66
CA LEU A 58 9.64 -2.17 8.03
C LEU A 58 10.71 -1.95 6.94
N GLU A 59 11.97 -2.24 7.26
CA GLU A 59 13.07 -2.16 6.29
C GLU A 59 12.84 -3.02 5.04
N SER A 60 12.15 -4.16 5.19
CA SER A 60 11.85 -5.02 4.03
C SER A 60 10.79 -4.39 3.14
N ALA A 61 9.82 -3.69 3.72
CA ALA A 61 8.85 -2.92 2.95
C ALA A 61 9.49 -1.70 2.27
N GLU A 62 10.42 -1.01 2.95
CA GLU A 62 11.22 0.08 2.39
C GLU A 62 12.06 -0.40 1.19
N ARG A 63 12.79 -1.50 1.34
CA ARG A 63 13.57 -2.09 0.23
C ARG A 63 12.71 -2.46 -0.98
N GLU A 64 11.49 -2.98 -0.75
CA GLU A 64 10.57 -3.28 -1.86
C GLU A 64 10.10 -1.99 -2.56
N VAL A 65 9.80 -0.93 -1.81
CA VAL A 65 9.43 0.39 -2.35
C VAL A 65 10.60 1.04 -3.11
N GLU A 66 11.83 0.91 -2.63
CA GLU A 66 13.01 1.41 -3.33
C GLU A 66 13.24 0.63 -4.64
N SER A 67 13.07 -0.70 -4.62
CA SER A 67 13.32 -1.56 -5.78
C SER A 67 12.47 -1.25 -7.01
N ILE A 68 11.30 -0.62 -6.81
CA ILE A 68 10.37 -0.25 -7.88
C ILE A 68 10.63 1.16 -8.44
N HIS A 69 11.61 1.90 -7.91
CA HIS A 69 12.03 3.22 -8.39
C HIS A 69 10.84 4.17 -8.63
N PRO A 70 10.07 4.50 -7.57
CA PRO A 70 8.78 5.13 -7.70
C PRO A 70 8.94 6.55 -8.28
N ARG A 71 8.10 6.88 -9.27
CA ARG A 71 8.04 8.23 -9.88
C ARG A 71 7.24 9.23 -9.04
N LYS A 72 6.61 8.77 -7.96
CA LYS A 72 5.80 9.55 -7.03
C LYS A 72 6.29 9.30 -5.61
N THR A 73 6.02 10.22 -4.70
CA THR A 73 6.37 10.05 -3.29
C THR A 73 5.62 8.85 -2.70
N VAL A 74 6.39 7.89 -2.18
CA VAL A 74 5.89 6.76 -1.39
C VAL A 74 6.48 6.84 0.00
N ILE A 75 5.63 6.99 1.02
CA ILE A 75 6.06 7.01 2.42
C ILE A 75 5.81 5.64 3.02
N VAL A 76 6.79 5.10 3.74
CA VAL A 76 6.62 3.85 4.49
C VAL A 76 6.48 4.18 5.98
N LYS A 77 5.48 3.60 6.64
CA LYS A 77 5.25 3.70 8.08
C LYS A 77 5.03 2.33 8.69
N ALA A 78 5.46 2.17 9.94
CA ALA A 78 5.08 1.02 10.74
C ALA A 78 3.57 1.06 11.02
N GLY A 79 2.93 -0.11 10.98
CA GLY A 79 1.56 -0.28 11.47
C GLY A 79 1.47 -0.29 12.99
N GLY A 80 0.27 -0.06 13.51
CA GLY A 80 -0.03 -0.17 14.94
C GLY A 80 -0.46 -1.57 15.37
N GLU A 81 -0.86 -1.70 16.63
CA GLU A 81 -1.28 -2.97 17.24
C GLU A 81 -2.55 -3.56 16.58
N SER A 82 -3.43 -2.69 16.09
CA SER A 82 -4.63 -3.06 15.36
C SER A 82 -4.61 -2.62 13.90
N ARG A 83 -5.55 -3.16 13.10
CA ARG A 83 -5.78 -2.68 11.72
C ARG A 83 -6.22 -1.21 11.71
N GLN A 84 -7.03 -0.79 12.69
CA GLN A 84 -7.51 0.59 12.79
C GLN A 84 -6.35 1.54 13.10
N ASP A 85 -5.46 1.16 14.01
CA ASP A 85 -4.25 1.94 14.31
C ASP A 85 -3.34 2.07 13.09
N SER A 86 -3.17 0.96 12.36
CA SER A 86 -2.41 0.97 11.11
C SER A 86 -2.98 1.96 10.10
N VAL A 87 -4.31 1.97 9.90
CA VAL A 87 -4.95 2.94 9.01
C VAL A 87 -4.80 4.36 9.53
N ARG A 88 -4.96 4.60 10.84
CA ARG A 88 -4.77 5.92 11.47
C ARG A 88 -3.35 6.46 11.26
N MET A 89 -2.32 5.62 11.41
CA MET A 89 -0.93 5.99 11.12
C MET A 89 -0.72 6.30 9.63
N GLY A 90 -1.38 5.54 8.76
CA GLY A 90 -1.40 5.80 7.32
C GLY A 90 -1.99 7.18 6.99
N LEU A 91 -3.16 7.49 7.55
CA LEU A 91 -3.85 8.78 7.36
C LEU A 91 -3.01 9.95 7.86
N ALA A 92 -2.41 9.83 9.04
CA ALA A 92 -1.54 10.86 9.59
C ALA A 92 -0.32 11.16 8.71
N ALA A 93 0.26 10.13 8.08
CA ALA A 93 1.40 10.28 7.17
C ALA A 93 1.02 10.78 5.77
N LEU A 94 -0.22 10.54 5.34
CA LEU A 94 -0.73 10.95 4.02
C LEU A 94 -0.98 12.47 3.96
N GLY A 95 -1.38 13.06 5.09
CA GLY A 95 -1.83 14.45 5.18
C GLY A 95 -3.22 14.65 4.58
N GLU A 96 -3.60 15.91 4.37
CA GLU A 96 -4.90 16.26 3.81
C GLU A 96 -5.02 15.85 2.34
N CYS A 97 -6.13 15.18 2.02
CA CYS A 97 -6.57 14.75 0.68
C CYS A 97 -8.10 14.84 0.64
N ASP A 98 -8.67 15.09 -0.54
CA ASP A 98 -10.14 15.09 -0.73
C ASP A 98 -10.70 13.66 -0.62
N TYR A 99 -9.95 12.67 -1.12
CA TYR A 99 -10.27 11.26 -1.01
C TYR A 99 -9.09 10.42 -0.55
N VAL A 100 -9.40 9.34 0.18
CA VAL A 100 -8.41 8.34 0.59
C VAL A 100 -8.85 6.95 0.17
N LEU A 101 -8.05 6.30 -0.68
CA LEU A 101 -8.20 4.89 -1.02
C LEU A 101 -7.40 4.02 -0.05
N VAL A 102 -8.07 3.11 0.66
CA VAL A 102 -7.39 2.12 1.51
C VAL A 102 -7.42 0.76 0.83
N HIS A 103 -6.25 0.20 0.53
CA HIS A 103 -6.13 -1.07 -0.18
C HIS A 103 -5.25 -2.06 0.58
N ASP A 104 -5.66 -3.34 0.61
CA ASP A 104 -4.87 -4.40 1.23
C ASP A 104 -3.75 -4.86 0.28
N ALA A 105 -2.50 -4.89 0.76
CA ALA A 105 -1.36 -5.45 0.00
C ALA A 105 -1.54 -6.94 -0.37
N ALA A 106 -2.47 -7.64 0.29
CA ALA A 106 -2.82 -9.03 0.00
C ALA A 106 -3.77 -9.20 -1.20
N ARG A 107 -4.17 -8.10 -1.86
CA ARG A 107 -5.03 -8.10 -3.05
C ARG A 107 -4.25 -7.56 -4.26
N PRO A 108 -3.19 -8.26 -4.72
CA PRO A 108 -2.26 -7.75 -5.73
C PRO A 108 -2.81 -7.75 -7.16
N LEU A 109 -4.04 -8.22 -7.38
CA LEU A 109 -4.65 -8.37 -8.69
C LEU A 109 -5.75 -7.34 -8.95
N ALA A 110 -5.79 -6.26 -8.18
CA ALA A 110 -6.64 -5.11 -8.50
C ALA A 110 -6.22 -4.52 -9.85
N THR A 111 -7.17 -3.94 -10.58
CA THR A 111 -6.94 -3.36 -11.91
C THR A 111 -7.17 -1.86 -11.90
N ALA A 112 -6.55 -1.15 -12.84
CA ALA A 112 -6.79 0.28 -13.05
C ALA A 112 -8.28 0.60 -13.21
N ALA A 113 -9.00 -0.24 -13.95
CA ALA A 113 -10.45 -0.10 -14.13
C ALA A 113 -11.23 -0.24 -12.82
N LEU A 114 -10.82 -1.15 -11.93
CA LEU A 114 -11.45 -1.28 -10.61
C LEU A 114 -11.21 -0.02 -9.77
N VAL A 115 -9.98 0.48 -9.70
CA VAL A 115 -9.63 1.68 -8.93
C VAL A 115 -10.44 2.89 -9.42
N ARG A 116 -10.49 3.11 -10.74
CA ARG A 116 -11.25 4.20 -11.35
C ARG A 116 -12.75 4.13 -11.06
N ARG A 117 -13.34 2.93 -11.05
CA ARG A 117 -14.75 2.77 -10.67
C ARG A 117 -15.02 3.14 -9.22
N VAL A 118 -14.08 2.88 -8.30
CA VAL A 118 -14.22 3.28 -6.89
C VAL A 118 -14.08 4.79 -6.74
N LEU A 119 -13.16 5.42 -7.48
CA LEU A 119 -12.96 6.87 -7.45
C LEU A 119 -14.14 7.67 -8.02
N ALA A 120 -14.95 7.05 -8.87
CA ALA A 120 -16.11 7.69 -9.52
C ALA A 120 -17.44 7.46 -8.79
N ALA A 121 -17.44 6.72 -7.67
CA ALA A 121 -18.64 6.40 -6.89
C ALA A 121 -18.96 7.49 -5.86
#